data_AF-A0A317JUI2-F1
#
_entry.id   AF-A0A317JUI2-F1
#
_cell.length_a   1.000
_cell.length_b   1.000
_cell.length_c   1.000
_cell.angle_alpha   90.00
_cell.angle_beta   90.00
_cell.angle_gamma   90.00
#
_symmetry.space_group_name_H-M   'P 1'
#
loop_
_entity.id
_entity.type
_entity.pdbx_description
1 polymer ?
#
loop_
_entity_poly.entity_id
_entity_poly.type
_entity_poly.pdbx_seq_one_letter_code
_entity_poly.pdbx_strand_id
1 'polypeptide(L)'
;MLETWFEHDRGGLLAVVSNGTRALIMLLEEPGGPGEHAIDPTGTGQQGGFVLSNGQSDAYSDGDTVPLVQALAILEHIVDHGHPPASVGWHVDR
;
A
#
# COMPACT_ATOMS: atom_id res chain seq x y z
N MET A 1 5.57 9.48 -6.54
CA MET A 1 5.82 9.80 -5.12
C MET A 1 6.70 8.67 -4.61
N LEU A 2 7.84 8.99 -4.00
CA LEU A 2 8.70 7.97 -3.39
C LEU A 2 7.92 7.22 -2.31
N GLU A 3 8.34 5.99 -2.03
CA GLU A 3 7.94 5.23 -0.85
C GLU A 3 7.85 6.15 0.39
N THR A 4 6.69 6.15 1.03
CA THR A 4 6.39 6.94 2.21
C THR A 4 5.91 6.01 3.32
N TRP A 5 6.45 6.19 4.51
CA TRP A 5 6.14 5.39 5.69
C TRP A 5 5.41 6.23 6.73
N PHE A 6 4.35 5.67 7.31
CA PHE A 6 3.68 6.19 8.48
C PHE A 6 3.83 5.16 9.60
N GLU A 7 4.10 5.64 10.80
CA GLU A 7 4.27 4.80 11.97
C GLU A 7 3.21 5.22 12.99
N HIS A 8 2.45 4.26 13.50
CA HIS A 8 1.50 4.48 14.57
C HIS A 8 2.20 4.23 15.91
N ASP A 9 1.92 5.04 16.95
CA ASP A 9 2.50 4.93 18.30
C ASP A 9 2.34 3.56 18.99
N ARG A 10 1.55 2.65 18.39
CA ARG A 10 1.29 1.29 18.86
C ARG A 10 2.09 0.22 18.11
N GLY A 11 2.99 0.61 17.20
CA GLY A 11 3.95 -0.27 16.53
C GLY A 11 3.61 -0.64 15.08
N GLY A 12 2.39 -0.36 14.61
CA GLY A 12 2.00 -0.65 13.22
C GLY A 12 2.62 0.33 12.23
N LEU A 13 3.01 -0.19 11.06
CA LEU A 13 3.56 0.58 9.95
C LEU A 13 2.61 0.57 8.76
N LEU A 14 2.53 1.69 8.06
CA LEU A 14 1.84 1.84 6.79
C LEU A 14 2.83 2.34 5.73
N ALA A 15 3.05 1.55 4.69
CA ALA A 15 3.84 1.90 3.53
C ALA A 15 2.94 2.32 2.36
N VAL A 16 3.32 3.40 1.68
CA VAL A 16 2.69 3.88 0.46
C VAL A 16 3.77 4.03 -0.62
N VAL A 17 3.71 3.21 -1.66
CA VAL A 17 4.64 3.27 -2.81
C VAL A 17 3.86 3.54 -4.07
N SER A 18 4.20 4.59 -4.84
CA SER A 18 3.42 4.95 -6.02
C SER A 18 4.25 5.26 -7.26
N ASN A 19 3.82 4.71 -8.39
CA ASN A 19 4.33 5.05 -9.72
C ASN A 19 3.64 6.29 -10.35
N GLY A 20 2.74 6.96 -9.61
CA GLY A 20 1.97 8.12 -10.07
C GLY A 20 0.59 7.79 -10.64
N THR A 21 0.32 6.54 -11.00
CA THR A 21 -1.00 6.09 -11.50
C THR A 21 -1.68 5.16 -10.50
N ARG A 22 -0.91 4.23 -9.93
CA ARG A 22 -1.33 3.29 -8.90
C ARG A 22 -0.42 3.42 -7.69
N ALA A 23 -0.85 2.85 -6.57
CA ALA A 23 -0.04 2.74 -5.38
C ALA A 23 -0.21 1.37 -4.73
N LEU A 24 0.89 0.85 -4.19
CA LEU A 24 0.88 -0.20 -3.19
C LEU A 24 0.61 0.46 -1.84
N ILE A 25 -0.39 -0.05 -1.13
CA ILE A 25 -0.71 0.32 0.25
C ILE A 25 -0.51 -0.94 1.09
N MET A 26 0.47 -0.94 1.97
CA MET A 26 0.84 -2.11 2.76
C MET A 26 0.88 -1.77 4.24
N LEU A 27 0.23 -2.60 5.05
CA LEU A 27 0.31 -2.57 6.51
C LEU A 27 1.30 -3.65 6.97
N LEU A 28 2.16 -3.31 7.93
CA LEU A 28 3.04 -4.25 8.60
C LEU A 28 2.85 -4.16 10.11
N GLU A 29 2.91 -5.31 10.79
CA GLU A 29 2.91 -5.34 12.26
C GLU A 29 4.21 -4.79 12.87
N GLU A 30 5.32 -4.98 12.17
CA GLU A 30 6.66 -4.52 12.54
C GLU A 30 7.55 -4.40 11.29
N PRO A 31 8.69 -3.67 11.35
CA PRO A 31 9.60 -3.56 10.21
C PRO A 31 10.05 -4.94 9.70
N GLY A 32 9.68 -5.28 8.46
CA GLY A 32 10.01 -6.57 7.84
C GLY A 32 9.22 -7.78 8.37
N GLY A 33 8.20 -7.55 9.20
CA GLY A 33 7.30 -8.58 9.70
C GLY A 33 6.18 -8.95 8.71
N PRO A 34 5.21 -9.78 9.15
CA PRO A 34 4.03 -10.10 8.37
C PRO A 34 3.28 -8.84 7.94
N GLY A 35 2.73 -8.89 6.73
CA GLY A 35 2.05 -7.77 6.12
C GLY A 35 0.71 -8.13 5.53
N GLU A 36 -0.05 -7.10 5.22
CA GLU A 36 -1.17 -7.18 4.30
C GLU A 36 -1.20 -5.96 3.41
N HIS A 37 -1.68 -6.10 2.18
CA HIS A 37 -1.79 -4.99 1.25
C HIS A 37 -3.19 -4.87 0.66
N ALA A 38 -3.56 -3.64 0.31
CA ALA A 38 -4.83 -3.34 -0.34
C ALA A 38 -4.83 -3.88 -1.77
N ILE A 39 -5.92 -4.56 -2.15
CA ILE A 39 -6.07 -5.14 -3.48
C ILE A 39 -7.17 -4.44 -4.29
N ASP A 40 -6.99 -4.45 -5.61
CA ASP A 40 -8.01 -4.10 -6.60
C ASP A 40 -8.40 -5.37 -7.38
N PRO A 41 -9.53 -6.02 -7.05
CA PRO A 41 -9.92 -7.27 -7.72
C PRO A 41 -10.27 -7.09 -9.20
N THR A 42 -10.39 -5.84 -9.67
CA THR A 42 -10.63 -5.51 -11.08
C THR A 42 -9.34 -5.21 -11.84
N GLY A 43 -8.20 -5.10 -11.13
CA GLY A 43 -6.90 -4.83 -11.69
C GLY A 43 -6.42 -6.00 -12.57
N THR A 44 -6.09 -5.70 -13.83
CA THR A 44 -5.56 -6.69 -14.77
C THR A 44 -4.24 -6.21 -15.35
N GLY A 45 -3.19 -7.04 -15.26
CA GLY A 45 -1.87 -6.72 -15.78
C GLY A 45 -0.88 -6.36 -14.68
N GLN A 46 0.17 -5.62 -15.07
CA GLN A 46 1.27 -5.25 -14.19
C GLN A 46 1.81 -3.88 -14.61
N GLN A 47 2.22 -3.08 -13.64
CA GLN A 47 2.85 -1.78 -13.88
C GLN A 47 4.17 -1.66 -13.12
N GLY A 48 5.16 -1.05 -13.76
CA GLY A 48 6.44 -0.70 -13.16
C GLY A 48 6.48 0.69 -12.56
N GLY A 49 7.67 1.11 -12.15
CA GLY A 49 7.95 2.48 -11.71
C GLY A 49 7.65 2.73 -10.23
N PHE A 50 7.49 1.67 -9.44
CA PHE A 50 7.36 1.76 -7.99
C PHE A 50 8.77 1.84 -7.40
N VAL A 51 9.21 3.06 -7.07
CA VAL A 51 10.57 3.30 -6.58
C VAL A 51 10.58 3.32 -5.06
N LEU A 52 11.30 2.36 -4.48
CA LEU A 52 11.54 2.23 -3.04
C LEU A 52 12.67 3.16 -2.57
N SER A 53 12.77 3.36 -1.25
CA SER A 53 13.75 4.26 -0.63
C SER A 53 15.21 3.85 -0.89
N ASN A 54 15.44 2.56 -1.15
CA ASN A 54 16.76 2.02 -1.52
C ASN A 54 17.10 2.23 -3.01
N GLY A 55 16.23 2.88 -3.79
CA GLY A 55 16.40 3.12 -5.22
C GLY A 55 15.99 1.96 -6.11
N GLN A 56 15.55 0.83 -5.54
CA GLN A 56 14.96 -0.26 -6.30
C GLN A 56 13.67 0.21 -6.99
N SER A 57 13.48 -0.20 -8.24
CA SER A 57 12.29 0.10 -9.02
C SER A 57 11.59 -1.20 -9.38
N ASP A 58 10.44 -1.45 -8.76
CA ASP A 58 9.69 -2.68 -8.92
C ASP A 58 8.52 -2.53 -9.89
N ALA A 59 7.96 -3.69 -10.25
CA ALA A 59 6.71 -3.81 -10.94
C ALA A 59 5.75 -4.72 -10.16
N TYR A 60 4.54 -4.22 -9.91
CA TYR A 60 3.50 -4.93 -9.18
C TYR A 60 2.30 -5.20 -10.08
N SER A 61 1.56 -6.26 -9.78
CA SER A 61 0.32 -6.52 -10.49
C SER A 61 -0.68 -5.39 -10.22
N ASP A 62 -1.54 -5.12 -11.18
CA ASP A 62 -2.61 -4.15 -10.97
C ASP A 62 -3.60 -4.66 -9.90
N GLY A 63 -3.65 -5.97 -9.64
CA GLY A 63 -4.48 -6.56 -8.59
C GLY A 63 -3.93 -6.34 -7.17
N ASP A 64 -2.61 -6.30 -7.04
CA ASP A 64 -1.89 -6.10 -5.77
C ASP A 64 -1.61 -4.60 -5.49
N THR A 65 -2.18 -3.72 -6.30
CA THR A 65 -2.10 -2.27 -6.13
C THR A 65 -3.48 -1.66 -6.35
N VAL A 66 -3.69 -0.43 -5.91
CA VAL A 66 -4.94 0.31 -6.12
C VAL A 66 -4.69 1.58 -6.93
N PRO A 67 -5.70 2.12 -7.65
CA PRO A 67 -5.59 3.44 -8.28
C PRO A 67 -5.17 4.51 -7.27
N LEU A 68 -4.33 5.46 -7.69
CA LEU A 68 -3.73 6.45 -6.77
C LEU A 68 -4.78 7.24 -5.97
N VAL A 69 -5.90 7.62 -6.59
CA VAL A 69 -6.99 8.34 -5.90
C VAL A 69 -7.58 7.49 -4.78
N GLN A 70 -7.76 6.18 -5.02
CA GLN A 70 -8.26 5.26 -4.01
C GLN A 70 -7.24 5.04 -2.89
N ALA A 71 -5.95 4.91 -3.23
CA ALA A 71 -4.87 4.83 -2.25
C ALA A 71 -4.84 6.03 -1.29
N LEU A 72 -5.01 7.25 -1.81
CA LEU A 72 -5.07 8.45 -0.97
C LEU A 72 -6.27 8.44 -0.02
N ALA A 73 -7.44 7.97 -0.48
CA ALA A 73 -8.61 7.82 0.38
C ALA A 73 -8.44 6.72 1.45
N ILE A 74 -7.76 5.62 1.11
CA ILE A 74 -7.41 4.58 2.09
C ILE A 74 -6.45 5.14 3.14
N LEU A 75 -5.40 5.84 2.71
CA LEU A 75 -4.43 6.48 3.59
C LEU A 75 -5.11 7.43 4.57
N GLU A 76 -5.95 8.34 4.07
CA GLU A 76 -6.72 9.27 4.89
C GLU A 76 -7.56 8.53 5.94
N HIS A 77 -8.31 7.49 5.52
CA HIS A 77 -9.13 6.71 6.44
C HIS A 77 -8.31 6.03 7.54
N ILE A 78 -7.18 5.41 7.18
CA ILE A 78 -6.32 4.72 8.17
C ILE A 78 -5.72 5.72 9.14
N VAL A 79 -5.27 6.89 8.67
CA VAL A 79 -4.73 7.94 9.54
C VAL A 79 -5.78 8.44 10.54
N ASP A 80 -7.03 8.61 10.09
CA ASP A 80 -8.11 9.13 10.93
C ASP A 80 -8.70 8.10 11.91
N HIS A 81 -8.73 6.82 11.53
CA HIS A 81 -9.47 5.77 12.27
C HIS A 81 -8.57 4.69 12.86
N GLY A 82 -7.31 4.60 12.42
CA GLY A 82 -6.34 3.60 12.88
C GLY A 82 -6.56 2.18 12.33
N HIS A 83 -7.46 2.00 11.36
CA HIS A 83 -7.72 0.70 10.74
C HIS A 83 -8.12 0.85 9.26
N PRO A 84 -8.01 -0.22 8.45
CA PRO A 84 -8.46 -0.21 7.06
C PRO A 84 -9.96 0.10 6.88
N PRO A 85 -10.34 0.73 5.76
CA PRO A 85 -11.74 0.86 5.38
C PRO A 85 -12.34 -0.50 4.98
N ALA A 86 -13.51 -0.83 5.52
CA ALA A 86 -14.19 -2.11 5.27
C ALA A 86 -14.63 -2.34 3.81
N SER A 87 -14.65 -1.28 2.99
CA SER A 87 -15.00 -1.35 1.56
C SER A 87 -13.85 -1.75 0.66
N VAL A 88 -12.64 -1.94 1.20
CA VAL A 88 -11.43 -2.27 0.45
C VAL A 88 -11.00 -3.69 0.81
N GLY A 89 -10.67 -4.47 -0.22
CA GLY A 89 -10.12 -5.81 -0.02
C GLY A 89 -8.66 -5.75 0.40
N TRP A 90 -8.23 -6.71 1.23
CA TRP A 90 -6.85 -6.86 1.68
C TRP A 90 -6.37 -8.29 1.43
N HIS A 91 -5.13 -8.42 0.99
CA HIS A 91 -4.44 -9.70 0.88
C HIS A 91 -3.38 -9.80 1.96
N VAL A 92 -3.35 -10.94 2.66
CA VAL A 92 -2.39 -11.21 3.73
C VAL A 92 -1.13 -11.83 3.13
N ASP A 93 -0.01 -11.14 3.25
CA ASP A 93 1.32 -11.55 2.82
C ASP A 93 1.97 -12.37 3.94
N ARG A 94 1.69 -13.68 3.95
CA ARG A 94 2.17 -14.64 4.93
C ARG A 94 2.71 -15.90 4.29
#